data_AF-A0A2R6DSD3-F1
#
_entry.id   AF-A0A2R6DSD3-F1
#
_cell.length_a   1.000
_cell.length_b   1.000
_cell.length_c   1.000
_cell.angle_alpha   90.00
_cell.angle_beta   90.00
_cell.angle_gamma   90.00
#
_symmetry.space_group_name_H-M   'P 1'
#
loop_
_entity.id
_entity.type
_entity.pdbx_description
1 polymer ?
#
loop_
_entity_poly.entity_id
_entity_poly.type
_entity_poly.pdbx_seq_one_letter_code
_entity_poly.pdbx_strand_id
1 'polypeptide(L)'
;VVVGDTAFYGLDFVPRARRADLDYEFEPHDAANAALVSHGLFEPLVPDYGNVEWDAAEVLEASTVDFDVMLLGDEHAATRAEVDGTWVTYCGSTERASASEREERGYNIVEFGDDVHIARRGIETREFVFVDLELAESEGFDRVRERLREHDLEGAVVHVTLSGDGEPVSAARVEEFADGAGALVARVNDRREVSEDADLDVAFADPDEAVRERVRDLGLSEAARDLDETIRASRVADANVADEVQRRVEELVDEPSAFETVADRLPEDGTADDHEAATAAGPDSREAATDGSDPPGGNGRDPAADGEPGTEGADGPGERDATDADEGDEEPAQGAADGQASVEDYL
;
A
#
# COMPACT_ATOMS: atom_id res chain seq x y z
N VAL A 1 5.63 20.55 -32.54
CA VAL A 1 6.35 19.84 -33.64
C VAL A 1 5.38 19.55 -34.77
N VAL A 2 5.78 19.64 -36.03
CA VAL A 2 4.89 19.33 -37.18
C VAL A 2 5.27 17.97 -37.77
N VAL A 3 4.28 17.11 -37.98
CA VAL A 3 4.42 15.80 -38.63
C VAL A 3 3.37 15.69 -39.73
N GLY A 4 3.82 15.63 -40.99
CA GLY A 4 2.90 15.74 -42.13
C GLY A 4 2.21 17.11 -42.13
N ASP A 5 0.89 17.10 -42.15
CA ASP A 5 0.04 18.31 -42.12
C ASP A 5 -0.60 18.56 -40.73
N THR A 6 -0.03 17.99 -39.66
CA THR A 6 -0.52 18.13 -38.28
C THR A 6 0.54 18.74 -37.36
N ALA A 7 0.18 19.79 -36.63
CA ALA A 7 0.99 20.37 -35.57
C ALA A 7 0.64 19.73 -34.22
N PHE A 8 1.65 19.23 -33.52
CA PHE A 8 1.53 18.64 -32.18
C PHE A 8 2.14 19.57 -31.14
N TYR A 9 1.35 19.87 -30.11
CA TYR A 9 1.72 20.66 -28.95
C TYR A 9 1.72 19.79 -27.70
N GLY A 10 2.52 20.18 -26.72
CA GLY A 10 2.65 19.48 -25.45
C GLY A 10 2.34 20.41 -24.29
N LEU A 11 1.55 19.93 -23.35
CA LEU A 11 1.32 20.55 -22.05
C LEU A 11 1.69 19.51 -20.98
N ASP A 12 2.79 19.76 -20.28
CA ASP A 12 3.25 18.84 -19.24
C ASP A 12 2.27 18.79 -18.06
N PHE A 13 2.37 17.75 -17.24
CA PHE A 13 1.67 17.71 -15.96
C PHE A 13 2.07 18.89 -15.09
N VAL A 14 1.08 19.69 -14.68
CA VAL A 14 1.27 20.82 -13.76
C VAL A 14 0.57 20.55 -12.43
N PRO A 15 1.29 20.61 -11.29
CA PRO A 15 0.67 20.55 -9.97
C PRO A 15 -0.35 21.67 -9.78
N ARG A 16 -1.46 21.38 -9.09
CA ARG A 16 -2.59 22.31 -8.90
C ARG A 16 -2.19 23.71 -8.48
N ALA A 17 -1.28 23.82 -7.52
CA ALA A 17 -0.81 25.11 -6.99
C ALA A 17 -0.16 26.03 -8.03
N ARG A 18 0.20 25.53 -9.21
CA ARG A 18 0.85 26.29 -10.30
C ARG A 18 -0.02 26.41 -11.55
N ARG A 19 -1.23 25.85 -11.56
CA ARG A 19 -2.10 25.85 -12.76
C ARG A 19 -2.68 27.24 -13.06
N ALA A 20 -2.94 28.03 -12.03
CA ALA A 20 -3.45 29.40 -12.17
C ALA A 20 -2.45 30.36 -12.85
N ASP A 21 -1.17 29.98 -12.92
CA ASP A 21 -0.11 30.75 -13.57
C ASP A 21 0.11 30.32 -15.03
N LEU A 22 -0.72 29.44 -15.59
CA LEU A 22 -0.61 28.98 -16.97
C LEU A 22 -1.35 29.92 -17.92
N ASP A 23 -0.63 30.47 -18.88
CA ASP A 23 -1.18 31.37 -19.90
C ASP A 23 -1.73 30.63 -21.14
N TYR A 24 -1.46 29.32 -21.26
CA TYR A 24 -1.82 28.47 -22.42
C TYR A 24 -1.42 29.08 -23.79
N GLU A 25 -0.32 29.84 -23.82
CA GLU A 25 0.23 30.40 -25.05
C GLU A 25 1.04 29.35 -25.83
N PHE A 26 0.63 29.13 -27.07
CA PHE A 26 1.28 28.22 -28.01
C PHE A 26 1.74 28.98 -29.26
N GLU A 27 2.92 28.62 -29.78
CA GLU A 27 3.42 29.19 -31.04
C GLU A 27 2.46 28.86 -32.20
N PRO A 28 2.12 29.82 -33.06
CA PRO A 28 1.21 29.59 -34.18
C PRO A 28 1.79 28.62 -35.22
N HIS A 29 0.90 28.00 -36.00
CA HIS A 29 1.28 27.06 -37.06
C HIS A 29 0.55 27.34 -38.38
N ASP A 30 1.09 26.79 -39.47
CA ASP A 30 0.46 26.77 -40.80
C ASP A 30 -0.06 25.37 -41.19
N ALA A 31 -0.02 24.40 -40.26
CA ALA A 31 -0.50 23.04 -40.48
C ALA A 31 -2.03 22.98 -40.62
N ALA A 32 -2.55 21.95 -41.32
CA ALA A 32 -3.98 21.79 -41.55
C ALA A 32 -4.74 21.32 -40.29
N ASN A 33 -4.08 20.58 -39.41
CA ASN A 33 -4.63 20.10 -38.14
C ASN A 33 -3.70 20.49 -36.98
N ALA A 34 -4.26 20.59 -35.78
CA ALA A 34 -3.55 20.80 -34.53
C ALA A 34 -4.01 19.83 -33.43
N ALA A 35 -3.06 19.26 -32.71
CA ALA A 35 -3.30 18.34 -31.61
C ALA A 35 -2.55 18.80 -30.35
N LEU A 36 -3.26 18.87 -29.22
CA LEU A 36 -2.68 19.10 -27.91
C LEU A 36 -2.47 17.76 -27.20
N VAL A 37 -1.25 17.48 -26.74
CA VAL A 37 -0.93 16.30 -25.94
C VAL A 37 -0.69 16.74 -24.50
N SER A 38 -1.38 16.13 -23.54
CA SER A 38 -1.23 16.47 -22.13
C SER A 38 -1.31 15.24 -21.22
N HIS A 39 -0.83 15.41 -19.98
CA HIS A 39 -0.86 14.38 -18.94
C HIS A 39 -1.43 14.95 -17.64
N GLY A 40 -2.55 14.41 -17.20
CA GLY A 40 -3.25 14.83 -15.99
C GLY A 40 -4.73 14.47 -16.07
N LEU A 41 -5.44 14.66 -14.96
CA LEU A 41 -6.88 14.45 -14.87
C LEU A 41 -7.63 15.73 -15.27
N PHE A 42 -8.52 15.59 -16.24
CA PHE A 42 -9.30 16.66 -16.86
C PHE A 42 -10.80 16.35 -16.86
N GLU A 43 -11.59 17.27 -16.33
CA GLU A 43 -13.04 17.26 -16.46
C GLU A 43 -13.45 17.56 -17.93
N PRO A 44 -14.61 17.06 -18.40
CA PRO A 44 -15.56 16.19 -17.70
C PRO A 44 -15.30 14.68 -17.92
N LEU A 45 -14.16 14.31 -18.51
CA LEU A 45 -13.94 12.94 -18.98
C LEU A 45 -13.60 11.95 -17.86
N VAL A 46 -13.02 12.44 -16.78
CA VAL A 46 -12.70 11.62 -15.60
C VAL A 46 -13.86 11.68 -14.61
N PRO A 47 -14.08 10.60 -13.82
CA PRO A 47 -14.97 10.67 -12.67
C PRO A 47 -14.55 11.78 -11.70
N ASP A 48 -15.51 12.32 -10.96
CA ASP A 48 -15.22 13.23 -9.86
C ASP A 48 -14.54 12.43 -8.72
N TYR A 49 -13.22 12.51 -8.68
CA TYR A 49 -12.39 11.95 -7.62
C TYR A 49 -12.29 12.88 -6.40
N GLY A 50 -13.12 13.94 -6.33
CA GLY A 50 -13.09 15.00 -5.31
C GLY A 50 -11.89 15.94 -5.45
N ASN A 51 -11.13 15.78 -6.53
CA ASN A 51 -9.79 16.31 -6.64
C ASN A 51 -9.42 16.61 -8.12
N VAL A 52 -10.38 16.57 -9.03
CA VAL A 52 -10.16 16.95 -10.42
C VAL A 52 -10.53 18.42 -10.54
N GLU A 53 -9.53 19.24 -10.84
CA GLU A 53 -9.67 20.71 -10.89
C GLU A 53 -9.13 21.29 -12.21
N TRP A 54 -8.81 20.43 -13.19
CA TRP A 54 -8.38 20.89 -14.50
C TRP A 54 -9.52 20.69 -15.48
N ASP A 55 -10.00 21.75 -16.10
CA ASP A 55 -11.08 21.70 -17.07
C ASP A 55 -10.51 21.70 -18.49
N ALA A 56 -10.88 20.72 -19.31
CA ALA A 56 -10.45 20.67 -20.71
C ALA A 56 -11.02 21.84 -21.53
N ALA A 57 -12.26 22.25 -21.28
CA ALA A 57 -12.89 23.39 -21.96
C ALA A 57 -12.15 24.69 -21.65
N GLU A 58 -11.79 24.93 -20.39
CA GLU A 58 -11.03 26.12 -19.99
C GLU A 58 -9.66 26.18 -20.69
N VAL A 59 -8.94 25.05 -20.75
CA VAL A 59 -7.66 24.99 -21.46
C VAL A 59 -7.84 25.27 -22.95
N LEU A 60 -8.84 24.66 -23.58
CA LEU A 60 -9.10 24.84 -25.01
C LEU A 60 -9.51 26.29 -25.32
N GLU A 61 -10.36 26.91 -24.50
CA GLU A 61 -10.80 28.30 -24.66
C GLU A 61 -9.66 29.31 -24.44
N ALA A 62 -8.80 29.07 -23.44
CA ALA A 62 -7.69 29.96 -23.14
C ALA A 62 -6.50 29.82 -24.10
N SER A 63 -6.45 28.74 -24.88
CA SER A 63 -5.33 28.45 -25.79
C SER A 63 -5.28 29.42 -26.97
N THR A 64 -4.07 29.87 -27.34
CA THR A 64 -3.87 30.74 -28.51
C THR A 64 -3.94 30.01 -29.86
N VAL A 65 -4.16 28.70 -29.84
CA VAL A 65 -4.26 27.81 -31.01
C VAL A 65 -5.54 27.00 -30.88
N ASP A 66 -6.33 26.97 -31.94
CA ASP A 66 -7.50 26.09 -32.04
C ASP A 66 -7.03 24.65 -32.27
N PHE A 67 -7.39 23.73 -31.38
CA PHE A 67 -7.03 22.32 -31.49
C PHE A 67 -8.17 21.49 -32.05
N ASP A 68 -7.88 20.55 -32.95
CA ASP A 68 -8.88 19.58 -33.42
C ASP A 68 -9.04 18.40 -32.45
N VAL A 69 -7.98 18.11 -31.69
CA VAL A 69 -7.96 17.02 -30.71
C VAL A 69 -7.03 17.30 -29.53
N MET A 70 -7.49 16.95 -28.34
CA MET A 70 -6.72 16.87 -27.11
C MET A 70 -6.50 15.40 -26.72
N LEU A 71 -5.25 14.96 -26.74
CA LEU A 71 -4.80 13.60 -26.45
C LEU A 71 -4.26 13.55 -25.02
N LEU A 72 -4.98 12.88 -24.14
CA LEU A 72 -4.72 12.85 -22.71
C LEU A 72 -4.16 11.50 -22.24
N GLY A 73 -3.32 11.56 -21.21
CA GLY A 73 -2.93 10.43 -20.37
C GLY A 73 -3.11 10.76 -18.89
N ASP A 74 -2.82 9.78 -18.02
CA ASP A 74 -3.01 9.74 -16.55
C ASP A 74 -4.23 8.89 -16.15
N GLU A 75 -5.41 9.12 -16.75
CA GLU A 75 -6.56 8.23 -16.56
C GLU A 75 -6.33 6.86 -17.24
N HIS A 76 -6.54 5.79 -16.49
CA HIS A 76 -6.33 4.41 -16.94
C HIS A 76 -7.54 3.84 -17.69
N ALA A 77 -8.74 4.36 -17.41
CA ALA A 77 -9.93 4.06 -18.18
C ALA A 77 -9.91 4.79 -19.53
N ALA A 78 -10.27 4.07 -20.59
CA ALA A 78 -10.36 4.67 -21.91
C ALA A 78 -11.68 5.42 -22.09
N THR A 79 -11.58 6.72 -22.31
CA THR A 79 -12.74 7.60 -22.48
C THR A 79 -12.50 8.57 -23.62
N ARG A 80 -13.57 8.99 -24.29
CA ARG A 80 -13.54 10.10 -25.25
C ARG A 80 -14.86 10.86 -25.22
N ALA A 81 -14.78 12.15 -25.48
CA ALA A 81 -15.93 13.04 -25.64
C ALA A 81 -15.55 14.20 -26.55
N GLU A 82 -16.54 14.91 -27.06
CA GLU A 82 -16.33 16.24 -27.67
C GLU A 82 -16.55 17.29 -26.59
N VAL A 83 -15.60 18.22 -26.47
CA VAL A 83 -15.65 19.39 -25.58
C VAL A 83 -15.49 20.61 -26.47
N ASP A 84 -16.52 21.46 -26.52
CA ASP A 84 -16.57 22.65 -27.39
C ASP A 84 -16.18 22.40 -28.87
N GLY A 85 -16.60 21.25 -29.40
CA GLY A 85 -16.33 20.84 -30.78
C GLY A 85 -14.93 20.25 -31.00
N THR A 86 -14.11 20.16 -29.96
CA THR A 86 -12.80 19.50 -29.99
C THR A 86 -12.90 18.09 -29.45
N TRP A 87 -12.28 17.11 -30.10
CA TRP A 87 -12.20 15.76 -29.55
C TRP A 87 -11.24 15.72 -28.36
N VAL A 88 -11.69 15.22 -27.22
CA VAL A 88 -10.84 14.97 -26.05
C VAL A 88 -10.85 13.48 -25.76
N THR A 89 -9.68 12.87 -25.53
CA THR A 89 -9.62 11.42 -25.27
C THR A 89 -8.48 11.00 -24.36
N TYR A 90 -8.79 10.07 -23.45
CA TYR A 90 -7.82 9.22 -22.78
C TYR A 90 -7.69 7.90 -23.52
N CYS A 91 -6.46 7.53 -23.85
CA CYS A 91 -6.20 6.21 -24.43
C CYS A 91 -6.26 5.08 -23.38
N GLY A 92 -6.23 5.41 -22.09
CA GLY A 92 -6.17 4.44 -21.00
C GLY A 92 -4.82 3.74 -20.89
N SER A 93 -4.69 2.88 -19.89
CA SER A 93 -3.47 2.09 -19.69
C SER A 93 -3.35 0.95 -20.71
N THR A 94 -2.12 0.45 -20.90
CA THR A 94 -1.83 -0.68 -21.79
C THR A 94 -1.77 -2.02 -21.04
N GLU A 95 -1.87 -2.02 -19.72
CA GLU A 95 -1.93 -3.21 -18.88
C GLU A 95 -2.84 -2.91 -17.67
N ARG A 96 -3.38 -3.94 -17.03
CA ARG A 96 -4.09 -3.76 -15.76
C ARG A 96 -3.10 -3.37 -14.66
N ALA A 97 -3.25 -2.18 -14.10
CA ALA A 97 -2.40 -1.70 -13.01
C ALA A 97 -3.03 -1.91 -11.61
N SER A 98 -4.33 -2.21 -11.56
CA SER A 98 -5.03 -2.47 -10.31
C SER A 98 -6.20 -3.45 -10.48
N ALA A 99 -6.71 -3.94 -9.35
CA ALA A 99 -7.80 -4.91 -9.27
C ALA A 99 -9.19 -4.33 -9.59
N SER A 100 -9.33 -3.01 -9.69
CA SER A 100 -10.60 -2.38 -10.06
C SER A 100 -10.79 -2.30 -11.58
N GLU A 101 -9.71 -2.40 -12.35
CA GLU A 101 -9.77 -2.17 -13.78
C GLU A 101 -10.13 -3.46 -14.56
N ARG A 102 -11.35 -3.55 -15.06
CA ARG A 102 -11.91 -4.80 -15.62
C ARG A 102 -11.95 -4.81 -17.14
N GLU A 103 -12.08 -3.63 -17.73
CA GLU A 103 -12.22 -3.39 -19.16
C GLU A 103 -11.00 -3.90 -19.95
N GLU A 104 -11.12 -4.03 -21.26
CA GLU A 104 -10.00 -4.39 -22.13
C GLU A 104 -8.99 -3.24 -22.25
N ARG A 105 -7.71 -3.59 -22.41
CA ARG A 105 -6.63 -2.61 -22.64
C ARG A 105 -6.43 -2.37 -24.13
N GLY A 106 -5.87 -1.21 -24.46
CA GLY A 106 -5.72 -0.82 -25.85
C GLY A 106 -5.06 0.53 -26.01
N TYR A 107 -5.03 0.98 -27.25
CA TYR A 107 -4.57 2.31 -27.62
C TYR A 107 -5.48 2.90 -28.69
N ASN A 108 -5.43 4.22 -28.82
CA ASN A 108 -6.16 4.93 -29.86
C ASN A 108 -5.31 5.04 -31.13
N ILE A 109 -5.94 4.87 -32.27
CA ILE A 109 -5.44 5.23 -33.60
C ILE A 109 -6.20 6.50 -33.99
N VAL A 110 -5.45 7.59 -34.17
CA VAL A 110 -6.01 8.89 -34.52
C VAL A 110 -5.63 9.18 -35.97
N GLU A 111 -6.64 9.37 -36.80
CA GLU A 111 -6.50 9.72 -38.21
C GLU A 111 -6.90 11.18 -38.39
N PHE A 112 -6.01 11.96 -39.00
CA PHE A 112 -6.21 13.38 -39.29
C PHE A 112 -6.57 13.54 -40.77
N GLY A 113 -7.68 14.22 -41.05
CA GLY A 113 -8.21 14.47 -42.39
C GLY A 113 -8.92 15.81 -42.46
N ASP A 114 -10.07 15.86 -43.12
CA ASP A 114 -10.98 17.01 -43.03
C ASP A 114 -11.62 17.11 -41.63
N ASP A 115 -11.82 15.97 -40.97
CA ASP A 115 -12.23 15.81 -39.57
C ASP A 115 -11.25 14.84 -38.87
N VAL A 116 -11.21 14.89 -37.54
CA VAL A 116 -10.44 13.92 -36.73
C VAL A 116 -11.26 12.65 -36.51
N HIS A 117 -10.66 11.49 -36.81
CA HIS A 117 -11.26 10.19 -36.54
C HIS A 117 -10.44 9.41 -35.51
N ILE A 118 -11.11 8.98 -34.44
CA ILE A 118 -10.48 8.19 -33.37
C ILE A 118 -11.05 6.77 -33.44
N ALA A 119 -10.18 5.79 -33.64
CA ALA A 119 -10.49 4.37 -33.50
C ALA A 119 -9.69 3.79 -32.32
N ARG A 120 -10.22 2.76 -31.66
CA ARG A 120 -9.52 2.06 -30.59
C ARG A 120 -9.12 0.67 -31.04
N ARG A 121 -7.89 0.26 -30.72
CA ARG A 121 -7.41 -1.10 -30.94
C ARG A 121 -7.12 -1.77 -29.59
N GLY A 122 -7.79 -2.90 -29.37
CA GLY A 122 -7.53 -3.76 -28.22
C GLY A 122 -6.16 -4.44 -28.32
N ILE A 123 -5.55 -4.69 -27.18
CA ILE A 123 -4.32 -5.47 -27.05
C ILE A 123 -4.58 -6.63 -26.09
N GLU A 124 -3.97 -7.78 -26.40
CA GLU A 124 -4.00 -8.93 -25.50
C GLU A 124 -3.07 -8.65 -24.32
N THR A 125 -3.63 -8.67 -23.12
CA THR A 125 -2.91 -8.47 -21.85
C THR A 125 -3.08 -9.68 -20.96
N ARG A 126 -2.49 -9.64 -19.76
CA ARG A 126 -2.74 -10.72 -18.79
C ARG A 126 -4.23 -10.84 -18.50
N GLU A 127 -4.70 -12.09 -18.46
CA GLU A 127 -6.06 -12.41 -18.04
C GLU A 127 -6.23 -12.17 -16.54
N PHE A 128 -7.28 -11.42 -16.21
CA PHE A 128 -7.74 -11.23 -14.85
C PHE A 128 -9.09 -11.90 -14.72
N VAL A 129 -9.19 -12.88 -13.83
CA VAL A 129 -10.43 -13.60 -13.54
C VAL A 129 -11.05 -12.97 -12.30
N PHE A 130 -12.16 -12.28 -12.49
CA PHE A 130 -12.92 -11.68 -11.40
C PHE A 130 -14.13 -12.55 -11.05
N VAL A 131 -14.17 -13.03 -9.80
CA VAL A 131 -15.23 -13.86 -9.25
C VAL A 131 -15.88 -13.10 -8.10
N ASP A 132 -16.92 -12.34 -8.41
CA ASP A 132 -17.71 -11.62 -7.40
C ASP A 132 -18.91 -12.48 -6.99
N LEU A 133 -18.96 -12.87 -5.73
CA LEU A 133 -19.95 -13.79 -5.19
C LEU A 133 -20.66 -13.22 -3.97
N GLU A 134 -21.98 -13.17 -4.07
CA GLU A 134 -22.86 -12.99 -2.93
C GLU A 134 -23.28 -14.38 -2.44
N LEU A 135 -22.75 -14.79 -1.28
CA LEU A 135 -22.99 -16.11 -0.68
C LEU A 135 -24.26 -16.07 0.17
N ALA A 136 -25.20 -16.97 -0.11
CA ALA A 136 -26.35 -17.20 0.77
C ALA A 136 -25.93 -17.93 2.06
N GLU A 137 -26.76 -17.89 3.11
CA GLU A 137 -26.47 -18.44 4.46
C GLU A 137 -25.86 -19.86 4.46
N SER A 138 -26.28 -20.73 3.54
CA SER A 138 -25.79 -22.12 3.44
C SER A 138 -24.65 -22.32 2.45
N GLU A 139 -24.16 -21.26 1.81
CA GLU A 139 -23.11 -21.31 0.81
C GLU A 139 -21.78 -20.89 1.44
N GLY A 140 -20.74 -21.70 1.20
CA GLY A 140 -19.39 -21.44 1.69
C GLY A 140 -18.33 -21.73 0.62
N PHE A 141 -17.21 -22.30 1.05
CA PHE A 141 -16.07 -22.56 0.17
C PHE A 141 -16.41 -23.39 -1.08
N ASP A 142 -17.32 -24.36 -0.97
CA ASP A 142 -17.70 -25.21 -2.10
C ASP A 142 -18.31 -24.41 -3.27
N ARG A 143 -19.05 -23.34 -2.97
CA ARG A 143 -19.62 -22.43 -3.96
C ARG A 143 -18.55 -21.62 -4.68
N VAL A 144 -17.60 -21.08 -3.91
CA VAL A 144 -16.44 -20.35 -4.45
C VAL A 144 -15.61 -21.26 -5.36
N ARG A 145 -15.35 -22.49 -4.92
CA ARG A 145 -14.62 -23.49 -5.70
C ARG A 145 -15.34 -23.88 -6.98
N GLU A 146 -16.65 -24.07 -6.94
CA GLU A 146 -17.45 -24.33 -8.14
C GLU A 146 -17.25 -23.22 -9.17
N ARG A 147 -17.34 -21.96 -8.72
CA ARG A 147 -17.17 -20.80 -9.60
C ARG A 147 -15.78 -20.67 -10.17
N LEU A 148 -14.74 -20.88 -9.36
CA LEU A 148 -13.37 -20.88 -9.86
C LEU A 148 -13.10 -21.94 -10.93
N ARG A 149 -13.80 -23.08 -10.90
CA ARG A 149 -13.68 -24.14 -11.93
C ARG A 149 -14.34 -23.81 -13.26
N GLU A 150 -15.20 -22.79 -13.31
CA GLU A 150 -15.82 -22.34 -14.55
C GLU A 150 -14.84 -21.52 -15.41
N HIS A 151 -13.70 -21.12 -14.85
CA HIS A 151 -12.69 -20.29 -15.49
C HIS A 151 -11.39 -21.07 -15.77
N ASP A 152 -10.65 -20.63 -16.78
CA ASP A 152 -9.27 -21.03 -16.98
C ASP A 152 -8.38 -20.16 -16.09
N LEU A 153 -7.68 -20.79 -15.14
CA LEU A 153 -6.87 -20.07 -14.15
C LEU A 153 -5.39 -20.08 -14.51
N GLU A 154 -4.96 -20.86 -15.51
CA GLU A 154 -3.54 -21.03 -15.84
C GLU A 154 -2.90 -19.69 -16.23
N GLY A 155 -1.94 -19.22 -15.42
CA GLY A 155 -1.24 -17.96 -15.61
C GLY A 155 -2.07 -16.69 -15.40
N ALA A 156 -3.32 -16.82 -14.94
CA ALA A 156 -4.23 -15.70 -14.71
C ALA A 156 -4.02 -15.05 -13.33
N VAL A 157 -4.43 -13.79 -13.21
CA VAL A 157 -4.56 -13.09 -11.91
C VAL A 157 -6.00 -13.23 -11.45
N VAL A 158 -6.22 -13.87 -10.30
CA VAL A 158 -7.56 -14.20 -9.80
C VAL A 158 -7.93 -13.24 -8.66
N HIS A 159 -9.05 -12.56 -8.81
CA HIS A 159 -9.67 -11.73 -7.78
C HIS A 159 -11.01 -12.31 -7.39
N VAL A 160 -11.15 -12.74 -6.13
CA VAL A 160 -12.41 -13.22 -5.57
C VAL A 160 -12.95 -12.17 -4.63
N THR A 161 -14.16 -11.66 -4.88
CA THR A 161 -14.86 -10.77 -3.96
C THR A 161 -16.01 -11.53 -3.33
N LEU A 162 -16.08 -11.58 -2.00
CA LEU A 162 -17.17 -12.24 -1.27
C LEU A 162 -18.04 -11.21 -0.55
N SER A 163 -19.35 -11.38 -0.64
CA SER A 163 -20.37 -10.62 0.11
C SER A 163 -21.52 -11.54 0.54
N GLY A 164 -22.49 -11.04 1.30
CA GLY A 164 -23.64 -11.81 1.80
C GLY A 164 -23.40 -12.51 3.15
N ASP A 165 -24.33 -13.38 3.53
CA ASP A 165 -24.42 -13.97 4.88
C ASP A 165 -23.95 -15.43 4.93
N GLY A 166 -23.23 -15.90 3.90
CA GLY A 166 -22.82 -17.30 3.80
C GLY A 166 -21.81 -17.77 4.84
N GLU A 167 -21.54 -19.07 4.84
CA GLU A 167 -20.62 -19.73 5.76
C GLU A 167 -19.21 -19.11 5.71
N PRO A 168 -18.45 -19.11 6.81
CA PRO A 168 -17.07 -18.61 6.81
C PRO A 168 -16.21 -19.29 5.74
N VAL A 169 -15.51 -18.48 4.93
CA VAL A 169 -14.62 -18.96 3.87
C VAL A 169 -13.20 -18.52 4.18
N SER A 170 -12.29 -19.47 4.30
CA SER A 170 -10.86 -19.16 4.47
C SER A 170 -10.28 -18.64 3.15
N ALA A 171 -9.74 -17.42 3.19
CA ALA A 171 -9.01 -16.83 2.06
C ALA A 171 -7.86 -17.73 1.60
N ALA A 172 -7.05 -18.22 2.54
CA ALA A 172 -5.93 -19.12 2.25
C ALA A 172 -6.37 -20.39 1.50
N ARG A 173 -7.54 -20.94 1.84
CA ARG A 173 -8.07 -22.13 1.16
C ARG A 173 -8.50 -21.83 -0.28
N VAL A 174 -9.03 -20.64 -0.54
CA VAL A 174 -9.39 -20.17 -1.89
C VAL A 174 -8.13 -19.92 -2.71
N GLU A 175 -7.14 -19.27 -2.12
CA GLU A 175 -5.84 -19.00 -2.75
C GLU A 175 -5.08 -20.30 -3.08
N GLU A 176 -5.01 -21.25 -2.15
CA GLU A 176 -4.40 -22.57 -2.38
C GLU A 176 -5.10 -23.34 -3.51
N PHE A 177 -6.44 -23.27 -3.58
CA PHE A 177 -7.17 -23.89 -4.67
C PHE A 177 -6.86 -23.25 -6.02
N ALA A 178 -6.80 -21.93 -6.09
CA ALA A 178 -6.50 -21.20 -7.32
C ALA A 178 -5.04 -21.42 -7.77
N ASP A 179 -4.08 -21.38 -6.85
CA ASP A 179 -2.67 -21.67 -7.11
C ASP A 179 -2.49 -23.10 -7.63
N GLY A 180 -3.14 -24.08 -6.98
CA GLY A 180 -3.14 -25.48 -7.44
C GLY A 180 -3.81 -25.69 -8.79
N ALA A 181 -4.61 -24.74 -9.27
CA ALA A 181 -5.24 -24.73 -10.59
C ALA A 181 -4.45 -23.92 -11.64
N GLY A 182 -3.28 -23.37 -11.28
CA GLY A 182 -2.37 -22.68 -12.19
C GLY A 182 -2.42 -21.14 -12.14
N ALA A 183 -3.18 -20.56 -11.20
CA ALA A 183 -3.23 -19.11 -11.03
C ALA A 183 -1.84 -18.53 -10.74
N LEU A 184 -1.50 -17.41 -11.37
CA LEU A 184 -0.25 -16.71 -11.10
C LEU A 184 -0.28 -16.03 -9.73
N VAL A 185 -1.42 -15.41 -9.42
CA VAL A 185 -1.71 -14.76 -8.14
C VAL A 185 -3.20 -14.91 -7.89
N ALA A 186 -3.58 -15.26 -6.66
CA ALA A 186 -4.95 -15.21 -6.20
C ALA A 186 -5.07 -14.22 -5.03
N ARG A 187 -6.13 -13.42 -5.03
CA ARG A 187 -6.46 -12.48 -3.96
C ARG A 187 -7.93 -12.58 -3.61
N VAL A 188 -8.22 -12.68 -2.32
CA VAL A 188 -9.59 -12.70 -1.81
C VAL A 188 -9.89 -11.38 -1.08
N ASN A 189 -10.97 -10.73 -1.48
CA ASN A 189 -11.56 -9.59 -0.79
C ASN A 189 -12.90 -10.05 -0.18
N ASP A 190 -12.86 -10.48 1.08
CA ASP A 190 -14.08 -10.83 1.80
C ASP A 190 -14.65 -9.58 2.49
N ARG A 191 -15.82 -9.12 2.05
CA ARG A 191 -16.52 -7.94 2.58
C ARG A 191 -17.59 -8.30 3.60
N ARG A 192 -17.71 -9.58 3.94
CA ARG A 192 -18.71 -10.07 4.90
C ARG A 192 -18.24 -9.78 6.31
N GLU A 193 -19.19 -9.50 7.20
CA GLU A 193 -18.93 -9.45 8.64
C GLU A 193 -18.83 -10.89 9.17
N VAL A 194 -17.62 -11.43 9.25
CA VAL A 194 -17.39 -12.75 9.82
C VAL A 194 -17.31 -12.61 11.33
N SER A 195 -18.24 -13.22 12.08
CA SER A 195 -18.19 -13.24 13.54
C SER A 195 -16.89 -13.90 14.01
N GLU A 196 -16.05 -13.14 14.71
CA GLU A 196 -14.73 -13.58 15.20
C GLU A 196 -14.80 -14.57 16.39
N ASP A 197 -15.98 -15.11 16.72
CA ASP A 197 -16.23 -16.00 17.86
C ASP A 197 -15.71 -17.44 17.65
N ALA A 198 -14.59 -17.60 16.94
CA ALA A 198 -13.79 -18.79 17.09
C ALA A 198 -12.82 -18.51 18.25
N ASP A 199 -13.24 -18.85 19.47
CA ASP A 199 -12.35 -18.98 20.64
C ASP A 199 -11.25 -20.00 20.29
N LEU A 200 -10.19 -19.54 19.63
CA LEU A 200 -8.98 -20.31 19.40
C LEU A 200 -8.27 -20.38 20.75
N ASP A 201 -8.56 -21.46 21.48
CA ASP A 201 -7.88 -21.83 22.71
C ASP A 201 -6.43 -22.21 22.39
N VAL A 202 -5.59 -21.19 22.18
CA VAL A 202 -4.15 -21.35 21.98
C VAL A 202 -3.52 -21.55 23.35
N ALA A 203 -3.41 -22.81 23.75
CA ALA A 203 -2.65 -23.20 24.93
C ALA A 203 -1.14 -23.18 24.58
N PHE A 204 -0.44 -22.13 25.01
CA PHE A 204 1.02 -22.12 25.00
C PHE A 204 1.52 -23.12 26.05
N ALA A 205 2.46 -24.00 25.67
CA ALA A 205 3.16 -24.85 26.63
C ALA A 205 3.92 -23.98 27.64
N ASP A 206 4.05 -24.45 28.90
CA ASP A 206 4.87 -23.79 29.92
C ASP A 206 6.34 -23.76 29.44
N PRO A 207 6.91 -22.59 29.10
CA PRO A 207 8.28 -22.49 28.61
C PRO A 207 9.29 -23.05 29.61
N ASP A 208 8.99 -22.99 30.91
CA ASP A 208 9.87 -23.52 31.94
C ASP A 208 9.89 -25.06 31.95
N GLU A 209 8.76 -25.73 31.64
CA GLU A 209 8.75 -27.19 31.52
C GLU A 209 9.52 -27.65 30.27
N ALA A 210 9.38 -26.95 29.14
CA ALA A 210 10.13 -27.26 27.93
C ALA A 210 11.66 -27.13 28.16
N VAL A 211 12.08 -26.13 28.92
CA VAL A 211 13.50 -25.97 29.32
C VAL A 211 13.93 -27.06 30.30
N ARG A 212 13.10 -27.42 31.30
CA ARG A 212 13.39 -28.50 32.25
C ARG A 212 13.58 -29.85 31.55
N GLU A 213 12.76 -30.16 30.57
CA GLU A 213 12.89 -31.37 29.75
C GLU A 213 14.22 -31.35 28.97
N ARG A 214 14.53 -30.24 28.31
CA ARG A 214 15.79 -30.09 27.57
C ARG A 214 17.04 -30.22 28.44
N VAL A 215 17.00 -29.69 29.66
CA VAL A 215 18.10 -29.80 30.63
C VAL A 215 18.29 -31.23 31.14
N ARG A 216 17.22 -32.02 31.25
CA ARG A 216 17.33 -33.46 31.60
C ARG A 216 18.04 -34.24 30.49
N ASP A 217 17.76 -33.92 29.23
CA ASP A 217 18.34 -34.60 28.06
C ASP A 217 19.82 -34.26 27.80
N LEU A 218 20.34 -33.17 28.37
CA LEU A 218 21.73 -32.75 28.18
C LEU A 218 22.77 -33.61 28.92
N GLY A 219 22.34 -34.62 29.69
CA GLY A 219 23.26 -35.57 30.33
C GLY A 219 24.23 -34.93 31.33
N LEU A 220 23.88 -33.75 31.86
CA LEU A 220 24.72 -32.95 32.76
C LEU A 220 25.20 -33.74 33.99
N SER A 221 26.32 -33.33 34.57
CA SER A 221 26.79 -33.84 35.85
C SER A 221 25.88 -33.39 37.00
N GLU A 222 25.99 -34.04 38.15
CA GLU A 222 25.21 -33.68 39.35
C GLU A 222 25.51 -32.25 39.80
N ALA A 223 26.79 -31.88 39.79
CA ALA A 223 27.25 -30.51 40.05
C ALA A 223 26.61 -29.49 39.07
N ALA A 224 26.56 -29.81 37.77
CA ALA A 224 26.01 -28.92 36.76
C ALA A 224 24.48 -28.76 36.88
N ARG A 225 23.74 -29.79 37.31
CA ARG A 225 22.30 -29.68 37.60
C ARG A 225 22.02 -28.82 38.82
N ASP A 226 22.78 -29.01 39.89
CA ASP A 226 22.66 -28.22 41.12
C ASP A 226 22.94 -26.72 40.88
N LEU A 227 23.91 -26.42 40.03
CA LEU A 227 24.26 -25.05 39.64
C LEU A 227 23.17 -24.41 38.75
N ASP A 228 22.68 -25.13 37.73
CA ASP A 228 21.57 -24.66 36.88
C ASP A 228 20.30 -24.42 37.70
N GLU A 229 19.99 -25.30 38.66
CA GLU A 229 18.87 -25.09 39.58
C GLU A 229 19.07 -23.86 40.46
N THR A 230 20.28 -23.65 41.01
CA THR A 230 20.57 -22.49 41.87
C THR A 230 20.38 -21.17 41.13
N ILE A 231 20.75 -21.13 39.85
CA ILE A 231 20.60 -19.94 38.99
C ILE A 231 19.14 -19.74 38.56
N ARG A 232 18.43 -20.81 38.15
CA ARG A 232 17.08 -20.69 37.57
C ARG A 232 15.96 -20.67 38.62
N ALA A 233 16.15 -21.24 39.80
CA ALA A 233 15.10 -21.32 40.83
C ALA A 233 14.84 -19.98 41.55
N SER A 234 15.63 -18.93 41.28
CA SER A 234 15.51 -17.58 41.84
C SER A 234 15.39 -17.55 43.38
N ARG A 235 15.91 -18.57 44.06
CA ARG A 235 15.92 -18.68 45.53
C ARG A 235 16.99 -17.80 46.16
N VAL A 236 17.95 -17.35 45.35
CA VAL A 236 19.06 -16.47 45.71
C VAL A 236 18.86 -15.16 44.96
N ALA A 237 19.07 -14.04 45.64
CA ALA A 237 19.01 -12.73 44.98
C ALA A 237 20.12 -12.63 43.91
N ASP A 238 19.82 -12.05 42.75
CA ASP A 238 20.74 -11.96 41.61
C ASP A 238 22.14 -11.44 41.97
N ALA A 239 22.22 -10.50 42.92
CA ALA A 239 23.47 -9.92 43.40
C ALA A 239 24.37 -10.92 44.15
N ASN A 240 23.81 -12.01 44.68
CA ASN A 240 24.50 -13.01 45.50
C ASN A 240 24.63 -14.37 44.79
N VAL A 241 24.11 -14.52 43.57
CA VAL A 241 24.18 -15.78 42.81
C VAL A 241 25.63 -16.19 42.55
N ALA A 242 26.50 -15.23 42.24
CA ALA A 242 27.92 -15.50 42.00
C ALA A 242 28.63 -16.06 43.25
N ASP A 243 28.37 -15.47 44.42
CA ASP A 243 28.95 -15.90 45.70
C ASP A 243 28.45 -17.29 46.09
N GLU A 244 27.17 -17.58 45.84
CA GLU A 244 26.57 -18.88 46.15
C GLU A 244 27.07 -19.98 45.21
N VAL A 245 27.19 -19.69 43.91
CA VAL A 245 27.80 -20.59 42.93
C VAL A 245 29.25 -20.90 43.30
N GLN A 246 30.03 -19.88 43.67
CA GLN A 246 31.40 -20.05 44.11
C GLN A 246 31.48 -20.98 45.33
N ARG A 247 30.66 -20.72 46.36
CA ARG A 247 30.58 -21.55 47.56
C ARG A 247 30.24 -23.01 47.22
N ARG A 248 29.28 -23.21 46.31
CA ARG A 248 28.84 -24.56 45.90
C ARG A 248 29.93 -25.30 45.12
N VAL A 249 30.68 -24.61 44.26
CA VAL A 249 31.82 -25.18 43.54
C VAL A 249 32.96 -25.52 44.52
N GLU A 250 33.27 -24.65 45.47
CA GLU A 250 34.31 -24.90 46.49
C GLU A 250 33.98 -26.14 47.35
N GLU A 251 32.69 -26.36 47.69
CA GLU A 251 32.23 -27.57 48.38
C GLU A 251 32.36 -28.84 47.52
N LEU A 252 32.09 -28.73 46.21
CA LEU A 252 32.11 -29.87 45.29
C LEU A 252 33.51 -30.21 44.77
N VAL A 253 34.48 -29.29 44.82
CA VAL A 253 35.87 -29.51 44.38
C VAL A 253 36.54 -30.65 45.14
N ASP A 254 36.13 -30.91 46.38
CA ASP A 254 36.60 -32.03 47.19
C ASP A 254 35.97 -33.39 46.79
N GLU A 255 34.95 -33.38 45.91
CA GLU A 255 34.20 -34.55 45.43
C GLU A 255 34.22 -34.62 43.88
N PRO A 256 35.35 -35.04 43.27
CA PRO A 256 35.53 -35.00 41.81
C PRO A 256 34.51 -35.82 41.01
N SER A 257 33.91 -36.85 41.61
CA SER A 257 32.84 -37.66 40.99
C SER A 257 31.52 -36.89 40.75
N ALA A 258 31.32 -35.74 41.42
CA ALA A 258 30.14 -34.89 41.22
C ALA A 258 30.16 -34.14 39.88
N PHE A 259 31.34 -34.00 39.26
CA PHE A 259 31.53 -33.36 37.97
C PHE A 259 31.44 -34.31 36.77
N GLU A 260 31.39 -35.62 37.01
CA GLU A 260 31.21 -36.63 35.97
C GLU A 260 29.83 -36.53 35.34
N THR A 261 29.78 -36.49 34.01
CA THR A 261 28.52 -36.50 33.26
C THR A 261 27.94 -37.90 33.21
N VAL A 262 26.68 -38.02 32.76
CA VAL A 262 26.04 -39.34 32.57
C VAL A 262 26.80 -40.18 31.51
N ALA A 263 27.46 -39.52 30.55
CA ALA A 263 28.31 -40.18 29.55
C ALA A 263 29.60 -40.74 30.15
N ASP A 264 30.18 -40.10 31.17
CA ASP A 264 31.43 -40.54 31.82
C ASP A 264 31.23 -41.75 32.76
N ARG A 265 29.98 -42.00 33.21
CA ARG A 265 29.64 -43.07 34.15
C ARG A 265 29.21 -44.39 33.49
N LEU A 266 29.06 -44.41 32.16
CA LEU A 266 28.79 -45.63 31.40
C LEU A 266 30.12 -46.33 31.05
N PRO A 267 30.26 -47.65 31.26
CA PRO A 267 31.47 -48.35 30.84
C PRO A 267 31.57 -48.35 29.30
N GLU A 268 32.77 -48.04 28.79
CA GLU A 268 33.12 -48.12 27.37
C GLU A 268 33.01 -49.58 26.87
N ASP A 269 31.84 -49.98 26.39
CA ASP A 269 31.75 -51.07 25.40
C ASP A 269 31.80 -50.43 24.01
N GLY A 270 33.01 -50.44 23.44
CA GLY A 270 33.32 -49.77 22.19
C GLY A 270 32.76 -50.48 20.95
N THR A 271 32.09 -49.71 20.10
CA THR A 271 32.41 -49.61 18.66
C THR A 271 32.10 -48.19 18.21
N ALA A 272 33.13 -47.48 17.76
CA ALA A 272 33.03 -46.20 17.08
C ALA A 272 32.35 -46.38 15.70
N ASP A 273 31.45 -45.46 15.35
CA ASP A 273 31.46 -44.84 14.03
C ASP A 273 30.73 -43.48 14.07
N ASP A 274 31.23 -42.60 13.21
CA ASP A 274 31.17 -41.13 13.18
C ASP A 274 29.82 -40.42 13.41
N HIS A 275 29.89 -39.28 14.11
CA HIS A 275 29.51 -38.02 13.45
C HIS A 275 30.36 -36.84 13.97
N GLU A 276 31.06 -36.25 13.00
CA GLU A 276 31.93 -35.09 13.08
C GLU A 276 31.27 -33.88 13.77
N ALA A 277 31.88 -33.41 14.86
CA ALA A 277 31.72 -32.05 15.34
C ALA A 277 32.68 -31.14 14.57
N ALA A 278 32.21 -30.61 13.44
CA ALA A 278 32.88 -29.53 12.75
C ALA A 278 32.68 -28.21 13.50
N THR A 279 33.81 -27.58 13.77
CA THR A 279 34.06 -26.29 14.43
C THR A 279 33.25 -25.10 13.87
N ALA A 280 32.88 -24.17 14.75
CA ALA A 280 32.89 -22.75 14.39
C ALA A 280 33.31 -21.91 15.60
N ALA A 281 34.59 -21.53 15.60
CA ALA A 281 35.13 -20.46 16.43
C ALA A 281 34.59 -19.11 15.93
N GLY A 282 34.21 -18.23 16.86
CA GLY A 282 33.92 -16.83 16.54
C GLY A 282 35.20 -16.05 16.19
N PRO A 283 35.15 -15.06 15.28
CA PRO A 283 36.26 -14.15 15.03
C PRO A 283 36.10 -12.84 15.82
N ASP A 284 37.23 -12.24 16.22
CA ASP A 284 37.28 -10.89 16.78
C ASP A 284 38.15 -9.95 15.91
N SER A 285 37.57 -8.78 15.65
CA SER A 285 38.16 -7.44 15.39
C SER A 285 38.79 -7.02 14.04
N ARG A 286 38.01 -6.17 13.33
CA ARG A 286 38.27 -4.80 12.80
C ARG A 286 39.37 -4.56 11.73
N GLU A 287 38.99 -4.02 10.55
CA GLU A 287 38.90 -2.58 10.22
C GLU A 287 38.44 -2.29 8.76
N ALA A 288 37.66 -1.20 8.63
CA ALA A 288 37.56 -0.20 7.54
C ALA A 288 36.87 -0.48 6.17
N ALA A 289 35.70 0.16 6.04
CA ALA A 289 35.32 1.18 5.04
C ALA A 289 34.27 0.85 3.96
N THR A 290 33.30 1.78 3.82
CA THR A 290 32.32 2.01 2.73
C THR A 290 31.21 0.95 2.60
N ASP A 291 29.95 1.20 2.25
CA ASP A 291 29.09 2.36 1.95
C ASP A 291 27.66 1.76 1.78
N GLY A 292 26.62 2.49 2.19
CA GLY A 292 25.25 2.37 1.68
C GLY A 292 24.37 1.17 2.06
N SER A 293 23.41 1.44 2.95
CA SER A 293 21.97 1.04 2.91
C SER A 293 21.44 0.24 4.12
N ASP A 294 20.69 0.94 4.96
CA ASP A 294 19.77 0.41 5.98
C ASP A 294 18.62 -0.42 5.35
N PRO A 295 18.16 -1.51 5.99
CA PRO A 295 16.88 -2.15 5.69
C PRO A 295 15.72 -1.44 6.41
N PRO A 296 14.54 -1.26 5.76
CA PRO A 296 13.45 -0.50 6.37
C PRO A 296 12.78 -1.30 7.49
N GLY A 297 12.71 -0.68 8.66
CA GLY A 297 11.92 -1.13 9.79
C GLY A 297 10.43 -1.08 9.49
N GLY A 298 9.71 -2.08 10.00
CA GLY A 298 8.27 -2.04 10.13
C GLY A 298 7.84 -0.88 11.01
N ASN A 299 7.07 0.03 10.42
CA ASN A 299 6.12 0.94 11.08
C ASN A 299 5.22 1.54 10.00
N GLY A 300 4.24 0.75 9.54
CA GLY A 300 3.09 1.25 8.79
C GLY A 300 1.94 1.52 9.75
N ARG A 301 2.05 2.62 10.51
CA ARG A 301 0.86 3.29 11.06
C ARG A 301 0.16 3.96 9.88
N ASP A 302 -1.07 3.56 9.58
CA ASP A 302 -2.00 4.40 8.86
C ASP A 302 -2.35 5.63 9.71
N PRO A 303 -2.20 6.86 9.20
CA PRO A 303 -3.01 7.98 9.62
C PRO A 303 -4.17 8.18 8.62
N ALA A 304 -5.39 8.15 9.17
CA ALA A 304 -6.49 9.13 9.00
C ALA A 304 -6.59 9.92 7.68
N ALA A 305 -7.74 10.30 7.14
CA ALA A 305 -9.16 10.21 7.48
C ALA A 305 -9.90 10.96 6.37
N ASP A 306 -11.13 10.59 6.07
CA ASP A 306 -12.23 11.48 5.63
C ASP A 306 -13.51 10.71 6.03
N GLY A 307 -14.39 11.17 6.91
CA GLY A 307 -14.77 12.54 7.19
C GLY A 307 -16.27 12.71 6.89
N GLU A 308 -17.13 11.79 7.35
CA GLU A 308 -18.58 11.99 7.26
C GLU A 308 -19.02 13.03 8.31
N PRO A 309 -19.86 14.02 7.94
CA PRO A 309 -20.22 15.10 8.83
C PRO A 309 -21.23 14.65 9.88
N GLY A 310 -20.84 14.76 11.14
CA GLY A 310 -21.73 14.65 12.28
C GLY A 310 -22.79 15.74 12.28
N THR A 311 -24.04 15.30 12.35
CA THR A 311 -25.20 16.11 12.72
C THR A 311 -25.04 16.59 14.17
N GLU A 312 -25.01 17.91 14.40
CA GLU A 312 -25.28 18.46 15.72
C GLU A 312 -26.43 19.45 15.70
N GLY A 313 -27.34 19.17 16.63
CA GLY A 313 -28.57 19.87 16.88
C GLY A 313 -28.38 21.29 17.39
N ALA A 314 -29.48 22.00 17.26
CA ALA A 314 -29.79 23.28 17.84
C ALA A 314 -29.41 23.41 19.32
N ASP A 315 -28.91 24.59 19.69
CA ASP A 315 -29.47 25.34 20.82
C ASP A 315 -29.10 26.83 20.71
N GLY A 316 -30.13 27.68 20.72
CA GLY A 316 -30.00 29.12 20.87
C GLY A 316 -29.69 29.50 22.32
N PRO A 317 -29.39 30.78 22.56
CA PRO A 317 -30.47 31.57 23.15
C PRO A 317 -30.56 33.02 22.65
N GLY A 318 -31.81 33.39 22.35
CA GLY A 318 -32.53 34.59 22.78
C GLY A 318 -31.80 35.82 23.34
N GLU A 319 -32.13 36.94 22.67
CA GLU A 319 -32.89 38.08 23.22
C GLU A 319 -32.15 39.30 23.81
N ARG A 320 -32.60 40.47 23.30
CA ARG A 320 -32.71 41.83 23.89
C ARG A 320 -31.57 42.82 23.63
N ASP A 321 -31.81 44.09 23.35
CA ASP A 321 -33.01 44.90 23.08
C ASP A 321 -32.51 46.27 22.57
N ALA A 322 -33.43 47.05 22.03
CA ALA A 322 -33.32 48.38 21.44
C ALA A 322 -32.51 49.45 22.20
N THR A 323 -32.01 50.43 21.43
CA THR A 323 -32.33 51.88 21.47
C THR A 323 -31.42 52.54 20.43
N ASP A 324 -31.87 53.26 19.41
CA ASP A 324 -32.69 54.49 19.30
C ASP A 324 -31.80 55.63 18.77
N ALA A 325 -32.42 56.47 17.95
CA ALA A 325 -31.89 57.44 17.00
C ALA A 325 -30.92 58.50 17.55
N ASP A 326 -30.11 59.13 16.69
CA ASP A 326 -30.41 60.48 16.14
C ASP A 326 -29.26 61.07 15.29
N GLU A 327 -29.64 61.92 14.32
CA GLU A 327 -28.89 63.00 13.62
C GLU A 327 -27.54 62.65 12.91
N GLY A 328 -27.19 63.10 11.71
CA GLY A 328 -27.52 64.28 10.91
C GLY A 328 -26.24 64.70 10.14
N ASP A 329 -26.40 65.36 8.98
CA ASP A 329 -25.40 66.06 8.14
C ASP A 329 -24.50 65.33 7.12
N GLU A 330 -24.90 65.51 5.86
CA GLU A 330 -24.19 66.23 4.77
C GLU A 330 -22.66 66.09 4.57
N GLU A 331 -22.33 65.24 3.56
CA GLU A 331 -21.57 65.59 2.32
C GLU A 331 -20.04 65.93 2.38
N PRO A 332 -19.32 65.93 1.22
CA PRO A 332 -18.37 64.88 0.84
C PRO A 332 -16.91 65.38 0.69
N ALA A 333 -15.93 64.47 0.51
CA ALA A 333 -14.73 64.72 -0.32
C ALA A 333 -13.77 63.51 -0.41
N GLN A 334 -13.43 63.15 -1.66
CA GLN A 334 -12.07 62.90 -2.21
C GLN A 334 -11.18 61.89 -1.44
N GLY A 335 -10.75 60.76 -2.01
CA GLY A 335 -10.25 60.57 -3.37
C GLY A 335 -8.80 61.08 -3.48
N ALA A 336 -7.82 60.24 -3.13
CA ALA A 336 -6.48 60.11 -3.76
C ALA A 336 -5.49 59.40 -2.81
N ALA A 337 -4.93 58.26 -3.24
CA ALA A 337 -3.53 57.89 -2.98
C ALA A 337 -3.12 56.70 -3.87
N ASP A 338 -2.58 57.04 -5.04
CA ASP A 338 -1.55 56.24 -5.71
C ASP A 338 -0.26 56.21 -4.86
N GLY A 339 0.56 55.18 -5.06
CA GLY A 339 1.98 55.18 -4.67
C GLY A 339 2.47 53.84 -4.13
N GLN A 340 2.78 52.87 -5.00
CA GLN A 340 4.12 52.61 -5.56
C GLN A 340 5.13 52.07 -4.55
N ALA A 341 5.57 50.82 -4.78
CA ALA A 341 6.89 50.33 -4.38
C ALA A 341 7.54 49.64 -5.59
N SER A 342 8.75 50.07 -5.90
CA SER A 342 9.51 49.73 -7.11
C SER A 342 10.54 48.61 -6.89
N VAL A 343 10.88 47.99 -8.01
CA VAL A 343 11.72 46.80 -8.24
C VAL A 343 13.21 47.10 -8.05
N GLU A 344 13.67 47.28 -6.82
CA GLU A 344 15.12 47.29 -6.51
C GLU A 344 15.49 46.43 -5.28
N ASP A 345 14.52 45.79 -4.61
CA ASP A 345 14.75 44.94 -3.43
C ASP A 345 14.98 43.44 -3.75
N TYR A 346 15.19 43.07 -5.03
CA TYR A 346 15.36 41.67 -5.45
C TYR A 346 16.57 41.44 -6.37
N LEU A 347 17.74 41.96 -5.98
CA LEU A 347 19.04 41.46 -6.48
C LEU A 347 19.99 41.12 -5.32
#